data_AF-F4G1C8-F1
#
_entry.id   AF-F4G1C8-F1
#
_cell.length_a   1.000
_cell.length_b   1.000
_cell.length_c   1.000
_cell.angle_alpha   90.00
_cell.angle_beta   90.00
_cell.angle_gamma   90.00
#
_symmetry.space_group_name_H-M   'P 1'
#
loop_
_entity.id
_entity.type
_entity.pdbx_description
1 polymer ?
#
loop_
_entity_poly.entity_id
_entity_poly.type
_entity_poly.pdbx_seq_one_letter_code
_entity_poly.pdbx_strand_id
1 'polypeptide(L)'
;MSVVIGAGITGLIAALNREAVVVEEQTEIGGLYSTDKIGGLEFTILPPIIEREKEIIEVFPQAQIEELSAKIQIIENEHLPSKICNTCSSFPRWLMPSKLLVVRNFPELFEKIKGKIKIVRGYPIKIVNDKLFTNRGVYSFKELINTGSRRRLNKTLGIEEKLDYYGCLIIQILLKNRITDWDIQINGKSEITFSHIINVENSPLYYVYSFHSKKQLPDSERVVQDLKRSKIISQDDILSIRTKYINECILSGEKNYQRPNFLKECGRLGSWANLSLNEAIRSALEC
;
A
#
# COMPACT_ATOMS: atom_id res chain seq x y z
N MET A 1 -25.12 -13.29 -0.83
CA MET A 1 -24.57 -11.94 -0.92
C MET A 1 -23.30 -11.93 -0.10
N SER A 2 -22.17 -11.63 -0.73
CA SER A 2 -20.90 -11.44 -0.03
C SER A 2 -20.78 -9.96 0.36
N VAL A 3 -20.11 -9.69 1.48
CA VAL A 3 -19.73 -8.34 1.89
C VAL A 3 -18.22 -8.29 1.98
N VAL A 4 -17.61 -7.26 1.43
CA VAL A 4 -16.16 -7.04 1.48
C VAL A 4 -15.87 -5.89 2.44
N ILE A 5 -14.95 -6.08 3.39
CA ILE A 5 -14.43 -5.02 4.25
C ILE A 5 -13.12 -4.52 3.65
N GLY A 6 -13.02 -3.20 3.44
CA GLY A 6 -11.89 -2.53 2.80
C GLY A 6 -12.07 -2.39 1.28
N ALA A 7 -11.79 -1.20 0.76
CA ALA A 7 -11.85 -0.81 -0.64
C ALA A 7 -10.47 -0.49 -1.21
N GLY A 8 -9.43 -1.17 -0.72
CA GLY A 8 -8.14 -1.24 -1.42
C GLY A 8 -8.25 -2.04 -2.72
N ILE A 9 -7.18 -2.11 -3.51
CA ILE A 9 -7.17 -2.85 -4.79
C ILE A 9 -7.69 -4.30 -4.66
N THR A 10 -7.25 -5.04 -3.63
CA THR A 10 -7.72 -6.40 -3.34
C THR A 10 -9.22 -6.41 -3.04
N GLY A 11 -9.71 -5.47 -2.23
CA GLY A 11 -11.14 -5.40 -1.88
C GLY A 11 -12.03 -5.11 -3.08
N LEU A 12 -11.59 -4.22 -3.95
CA LEU A 12 -12.31 -3.92 -5.18
C LEU A 12 -12.35 -5.12 -6.14
N ILE A 13 -11.21 -5.79 -6.35
CA ILE A 13 -11.16 -6.99 -7.22
C ILE A 13 -12.01 -8.12 -6.61
N ALA A 14 -11.88 -8.37 -5.31
CA ALA A 14 -12.67 -9.40 -4.63
C ALA A 14 -14.17 -9.10 -4.69
N ALA A 15 -14.57 -7.83 -4.64
CA ALA A 15 -15.96 -7.42 -4.77
C ALA A 15 -16.49 -7.56 -6.18
N LEU A 16 -15.70 -7.18 -7.20
CA LEU A 16 -16.06 -7.36 -8.60
C LEU A 16 -16.34 -8.84 -8.92
N ASN A 17 -15.47 -9.75 -8.45
CA ASN A 17 -15.59 -11.19 -8.70
C ASN A 17 -16.80 -11.84 -8.02
N ARG A 18 -17.40 -11.20 -7.01
CA ARG A 18 -18.50 -11.77 -6.20
C ARG A 18 -19.76 -10.93 -6.20
N GLU A 19 -19.79 -9.88 -7.01
CA GLU A 19 -20.86 -8.87 -7.01
C GLU A 19 -21.16 -8.36 -5.60
N ALA A 20 -20.12 -8.20 -4.78
CA ALA A 20 -20.23 -7.88 -3.37
C ALA A 20 -20.36 -6.37 -3.14
N VAL A 21 -21.00 -6.01 -2.02
CA VAL A 21 -20.94 -4.65 -1.49
C VAL A 21 -19.67 -4.48 -0.68
N VAL A 22 -18.97 -3.36 -0.90
CA VAL A 22 -17.78 -3.00 -0.14
C VAL A 22 -18.15 -2.05 0.99
N VAL A 23 -17.63 -2.30 2.19
CA VAL A 23 -17.69 -1.42 3.36
C VAL A 23 -16.30 -0.85 3.60
N GLU A 24 -16.15 0.48 3.48
CA GLU A 24 -14.87 1.18 3.61
C GLU A 24 -14.90 2.23 4.73
N GLU A 25 -13.96 2.11 5.65
CA GLU A 25 -13.78 3.01 6.79
C GLU A 25 -12.90 4.21 6.46
N GLN A 26 -11.96 4.06 5.53
CA GLN A 26 -11.02 5.10 5.13
C GLN A 26 -11.71 6.17 4.30
N THR A 27 -11.13 7.36 4.22
CA THR A 27 -11.66 8.45 3.37
C THR A 27 -11.30 8.24 1.91
N GLU A 28 -10.12 7.68 1.63
CA GLU A 28 -9.67 7.38 0.27
C GLU A 28 -10.02 5.94 -0.11
N ILE A 29 -10.54 5.76 -1.32
CA ILE A 29 -10.76 4.43 -1.91
C ILE A 29 -9.50 4.07 -2.70
N GLY A 30 -9.03 2.83 -2.55
CA GLY A 30 -7.81 2.33 -3.19
C GLY A 30 -6.66 2.05 -2.25
N GLY A 31 -6.76 2.51 -0.99
CA GLY A 31 -5.73 2.31 0.01
C GLY A 31 -4.38 2.83 -0.50
N LEU A 32 -3.38 1.96 -0.60
CA LEU A 32 -2.03 2.34 -1.04
C LEU A 32 -1.92 2.71 -2.52
N TYR A 33 -2.92 2.39 -3.33
CA TYR A 33 -2.96 2.72 -4.75
C TYR A 33 -4.12 3.68 -5.08
N SER A 34 -4.63 4.39 -4.07
CA SER A 34 -5.51 5.52 -4.36
C SER A 34 -4.75 6.58 -5.14
N THR A 35 -5.47 7.23 -6.05
CA THR A 35 -4.93 8.23 -6.95
C THR A 35 -4.99 9.62 -6.33
N ASP A 36 -3.96 10.43 -6.57
CA ASP A 36 -3.89 11.85 -6.24
C ASP A 36 -3.48 12.67 -7.48
N LYS A 37 -3.72 13.98 -7.44
CA LYS A 37 -3.44 14.92 -8.54
C LYS A 37 -2.64 16.12 -8.06
N ILE A 38 -1.52 16.40 -8.71
CA ILE A 38 -0.70 17.60 -8.48
C ILE A 38 -0.17 18.14 -9.79
N GLY A 39 -0.35 19.45 -10.02
CA GLY A 39 0.29 20.11 -11.16
C GLY A 39 -0.10 19.53 -12.52
N GLY A 40 -1.31 18.95 -12.63
CA GLY A 40 -1.79 18.27 -13.83
C GLY A 40 -1.32 16.81 -13.98
N LEU A 41 -0.44 16.32 -13.10
CA LEU A 41 -0.03 14.92 -13.04
C LEU A 41 -0.97 14.13 -12.13
N GLU A 42 -1.32 12.93 -12.56
CA GLU A 42 -2.15 11.97 -11.83
C GLU A 42 -1.30 10.75 -11.48
N PHE A 43 -1.15 10.45 -10.20
CA PHE A 43 -0.27 9.39 -9.71
C PHE A 43 -0.89 8.68 -8.50
N THR A 44 -0.37 7.52 -8.13
CA THR A 44 -0.84 6.74 -6.98
C THR A 44 0.02 7.00 -5.75
N ILE A 45 -0.50 6.75 -4.55
CA ILE A 45 0.28 6.91 -3.29
C ILE A 45 1.56 6.08 -3.30
N LEU A 46 1.46 4.82 -3.74
CA LEU A 46 2.61 3.98 -4.08
C LEU A 46 2.76 3.88 -5.60
N PRO A 47 3.99 3.85 -6.12
CA PRO A 47 4.20 3.56 -7.52
C PRO A 47 3.65 2.15 -7.86
N PRO A 48 2.92 1.98 -8.97
CA PRO A 48 2.27 0.71 -9.33
C PRO A 48 3.29 -0.25 -9.97
N ILE A 49 4.29 -0.63 -9.18
CA ILE A 49 5.38 -1.52 -9.56
C ILE A 49 4.92 -2.97 -9.44
N ILE A 50 5.27 -3.77 -10.45
CA ILE A 50 4.93 -5.19 -10.55
C ILE A 50 6.18 -5.99 -10.94
N GLU A 51 6.20 -7.26 -10.60
CA GLU A 51 7.28 -8.19 -10.95
C GLU A 51 6.97 -8.96 -12.24
N ARG A 52 5.68 -9.17 -12.52
CA ARG A 52 5.17 -9.98 -13.63
C ARG A 52 3.90 -9.36 -14.20
N GLU A 53 3.67 -9.57 -15.49
CA GLU A 53 2.49 -9.00 -16.17
C GLU A 53 1.22 -9.82 -15.93
N LYS A 54 1.36 -11.14 -15.77
CA LYS A 54 0.26 -12.11 -15.81
C LYS A 54 -0.93 -11.71 -14.94
N GLU A 55 -0.71 -11.48 -13.64
CA GLU A 55 -1.79 -11.17 -12.71
C GLU A 55 -2.43 -9.80 -13.00
N ILE A 56 -1.65 -8.84 -13.51
CA ILE A 56 -2.19 -7.52 -13.90
C ILE A 56 -3.06 -7.63 -15.13
N ILE A 57 -2.60 -8.32 -16.17
CA ILE A 57 -3.34 -8.46 -17.44
C ILE A 57 -4.64 -9.23 -17.23
N GLU A 58 -4.65 -10.22 -16.33
CA GLU A 58 -5.86 -10.99 -15.99
C GLU A 58 -6.99 -10.10 -15.45
N VAL A 59 -6.66 -9.09 -14.64
CA VAL A 59 -7.63 -8.13 -14.08
C VAL A 59 -7.82 -6.91 -14.99
N PHE A 60 -6.74 -6.48 -15.65
CA PHE A 60 -6.64 -5.27 -16.44
C PHE A 60 -6.02 -5.57 -17.82
N PRO A 61 -6.79 -6.13 -18.76
CA PRO A 61 -6.26 -6.48 -20.09
C PRO A 61 -5.71 -5.30 -20.90
N GLN A 62 -6.11 -4.07 -20.53
CA GLN A 62 -5.66 -2.82 -21.16
C GLN A 62 -4.50 -2.13 -20.40
N ALA A 63 -3.82 -2.86 -19.50
CA ALA A 63 -2.70 -2.31 -18.77
C ALA A 63 -1.53 -1.97 -19.69
N GLN A 64 -1.07 -0.72 -19.61
CA GLN A 64 0.14 -0.25 -20.28
C GLN A 64 1.32 -0.54 -19.36
N ILE A 65 1.98 -1.68 -19.60
CA ILE A 65 3.11 -2.14 -18.80
C ILE A 65 4.40 -1.77 -19.51
N GLU A 66 5.31 -1.15 -18.77
CA GLU A 66 6.64 -0.77 -19.25
C GLU A 66 7.71 -1.38 -18.35
N GLU A 67 8.76 -1.92 -18.96
CA GLU A 67 9.95 -2.40 -18.24
C GLU A 67 10.93 -1.25 -18.01
N LEU A 68 11.30 -1.05 -16.75
CA LEU A 68 12.30 -0.06 -16.35
C LEU A 68 13.66 -0.74 -16.14
N SER A 69 14.65 -0.30 -16.90
CA SER A 69 16.06 -0.58 -16.60
C SER A 69 16.55 0.35 -15.48
N ALA A 70 16.05 0.12 -14.27
CA ALA A 70 16.34 0.99 -13.15
C ALA A 70 17.80 0.84 -12.68
N LYS A 71 18.47 1.97 -12.53
CA LYS A 71 19.75 2.05 -11.83
C LYS A 71 19.48 2.15 -10.34
N ILE A 72 19.89 1.12 -9.61
CA ILE A 72 19.71 1.01 -8.16
C ILE A 72 21.03 1.37 -7.47
N GLN A 73 20.97 2.34 -6.55
CA GLN A 73 22.07 2.70 -5.67
C GLN A 73 21.78 2.20 -4.26
N ILE A 74 22.68 1.39 -3.69
CA ILE A 74 22.56 0.87 -2.32
C ILE A 74 23.69 1.44 -1.47
N ILE A 75 23.36 1.97 -0.29
CA ILE A 75 24.29 2.58 0.67
C ILE A 75 24.09 1.89 2.02
N GLU A 76 25.15 1.29 2.58
CA GLU A 76 25.15 0.62 3.90
C GLU A 76 24.03 -0.43 4.06
N ASN A 77 24.02 -1.41 3.17
CA ASN A 77 23.00 -2.46 3.09
C ASN A 77 22.82 -3.22 4.43
N GLU A 78 23.91 -3.44 5.15
CA GLU A 78 23.97 -4.11 6.45
C GLU A 78 23.14 -3.43 7.55
N HIS A 79 22.83 -2.14 7.40
CA HIS A 79 22.07 -1.36 8.38
C HIS A 79 20.59 -1.16 7.99
N LEU A 80 20.16 -1.66 6.82
CA LEU A 80 18.74 -1.60 6.43
C LEU A 80 17.79 -2.32 7.41
N PRO A 81 18.14 -3.48 8.00
CA PRO A 81 17.22 -4.18 8.91
C PRO A 81 16.87 -3.36 10.13
N SER A 82 17.85 -2.73 10.78
CA SER A 82 17.59 -1.89 11.95
C SER A 82 16.76 -0.65 11.62
N LYS A 83 16.89 -0.14 10.40
CA LYS A 83 16.21 1.07 9.93
C LYS A 83 14.76 0.85 9.48
N ILE A 84 14.46 -0.29 8.85
CA ILE A 84 13.15 -0.56 8.27
C ILE A 84 12.28 -1.38 9.22
N CYS A 85 12.81 -2.52 9.69
CA CYS A 85 12.11 -3.45 10.57
C CYS A 85 13.11 -4.43 11.20
N ASN A 86 13.55 -4.13 12.42
CA ASN A 86 14.59 -4.92 13.09
C ASN A 86 14.09 -6.31 13.56
N THR A 87 12.77 -6.53 13.58
CA THR A 87 12.14 -7.80 13.95
C THR A 87 11.63 -8.60 12.74
N CYS A 88 11.79 -8.10 11.53
CA CYS A 88 11.33 -8.80 10.33
C CYS A 88 12.38 -9.83 9.90
N SER A 89 11.95 -11.06 9.63
CA SER A 89 12.80 -12.12 9.09
C SER A 89 13.22 -11.86 7.64
N SER A 90 12.42 -11.10 6.90
CA SER A 90 12.72 -10.65 5.54
C SER A 90 12.02 -9.32 5.23
N PHE A 91 12.55 -8.58 4.26
CA PHE A 91 11.89 -7.38 3.76
C PHE A 91 10.80 -7.73 2.75
N PRO A 92 9.74 -6.90 2.66
CA PRO A 92 8.82 -6.96 1.55
C PRO A 92 9.56 -6.82 0.21
N ARG A 93 9.27 -7.70 -0.76
CA ARG A 93 9.94 -7.69 -2.06
C ARG A 93 9.80 -6.38 -2.82
N TRP A 94 8.69 -5.67 -2.63
CA TRP A 94 8.44 -4.37 -3.26
C TRP A 94 9.40 -3.26 -2.76
N LEU A 95 10.10 -3.44 -1.64
CA LEU A 95 11.19 -2.54 -1.21
C LEU A 95 12.52 -2.85 -1.90
N MET A 96 12.70 -4.09 -2.37
CA MET A 96 13.92 -4.58 -3.01
C MET A 96 13.60 -5.28 -4.34
N PRO A 97 12.99 -4.57 -5.31
CA PRO A 97 12.58 -5.18 -6.56
C PRO A 97 13.79 -5.57 -7.42
N SER A 98 13.82 -6.82 -7.87
CA SER A 98 14.85 -7.33 -8.78
C SER A 98 14.56 -7.03 -10.25
N LYS A 99 13.28 -6.92 -10.59
CA LYS A 99 12.75 -6.48 -11.88
C LYS A 99 11.66 -5.44 -11.64
N LEU A 100 11.67 -4.37 -12.42
CA LEU A 100 10.73 -3.26 -12.30
C LEU A 100 9.90 -3.14 -13.56
N LEU A 101 8.68 -3.64 -13.49
CA LEU A 101 7.64 -3.32 -14.45
C LEU A 101 6.72 -2.28 -13.81
N VAL A 102 6.24 -1.32 -14.59
CA VAL A 102 5.34 -0.26 -14.10
C VAL A 102 4.09 -0.20 -14.95
N VAL A 103 2.93 -0.08 -14.29
CA VAL A 103 1.65 0.10 -14.96
C VAL A 103 1.37 1.59 -15.13
N ARG A 104 1.57 2.14 -16.33
CA ARG A 104 1.50 3.59 -16.61
C ARG A 104 0.10 4.16 -16.44
N ASN A 105 -0.92 3.43 -16.88
CA ASN A 105 -2.31 3.85 -16.80
C ASN A 105 -3.05 3.30 -15.57
N PHE A 106 -2.32 2.96 -14.49
CA PHE A 106 -2.94 2.40 -13.28
C PHE A 106 -4.06 3.27 -12.69
N PRO A 107 -3.93 4.62 -12.59
CA PRO A 107 -5.02 5.48 -12.14
C PRO A 107 -6.34 5.28 -12.90
N GLU A 108 -6.27 5.24 -14.24
CA GLU A 108 -7.45 5.07 -15.10
C GLU A 108 -8.09 3.70 -14.91
N LEU A 109 -7.26 2.65 -14.84
CA LEU A 109 -7.70 1.28 -14.60
C LEU A 109 -8.40 1.15 -13.25
N PHE A 110 -7.84 1.80 -12.23
CA PHE A 110 -8.37 1.79 -10.88
C PHE A 110 -9.76 2.44 -10.79
N GLU A 111 -9.94 3.62 -11.38
CA GLU A 111 -11.24 4.31 -11.39
C GLU A 111 -12.31 3.53 -12.17
N LYS A 112 -11.94 2.85 -13.26
CA LYS A 112 -12.85 1.97 -14.01
C LYS A 112 -13.41 0.82 -13.16
N ILE A 113 -12.59 0.19 -12.31
CA ILE A 113 -13.08 -0.87 -11.40
C ILE A 113 -13.95 -0.28 -10.30
N LYS A 114 -13.47 0.80 -9.66
CA LYS A 114 -14.20 1.48 -8.58
C LYS A 114 -15.61 1.89 -9.01
N GLY A 115 -15.78 2.39 -10.24
CA GLY A 115 -17.08 2.77 -10.80
C GLY A 115 -18.09 1.62 -10.98
N LYS A 116 -17.65 0.36 -10.95
CA LYS A 116 -18.51 -0.83 -11.11
C LYS A 116 -19.00 -1.42 -9.79
N ILE A 117 -18.52 -0.93 -8.66
CA ILE A 117 -18.73 -1.57 -7.35
C ILE A 117 -19.50 -0.63 -6.44
N LYS A 118 -20.49 -1.19 -5.74
CA LYS A 118 -21.21 -0.45 -4.69
C LYS A 118 -20.33 -0.37 -3.44
N ILE A 119 -19.83 0.83 -3.17
CA ILE A 119 -19.01 1.13 -1.98
C ILE A 119 -19.86 1.93 -1.00
N VAL A 120 -19.94 1.45 0.23
CA VAL A 120 -20.58 2.13 1.36
C VAL A 120 -19.49 2.57 2.33
N ARG A 121 -19.50 3.85 2.70
CA ARG A 121 -18.64 4.35 3.77
C ARG A 121 -19.16 3.88 5.12
N GLY A 122 -18.31 3.27 5.92
CA GLY A 122 -18.63 2.82 7.28
C GLY A 122 -17.57 1.90 7.85
N TYR A 123 -17.56 1.75 9.17
CA TYR A 123 -16.68 0.80 9.84
C TYR A 123 -17.49 -0.28 10.58
N PRO A 124 -16.99 -1.53 10.64
CA PRO A 124 -17.57 -2.60 11.44
C PRO A 124 -17.63 -2.23 12.93
N ILE A 125 -18.80 -2.41 13.55
CA ILE A 125 -19.01 -2.28 15.01
C ILE A 125 -19.18 -3.65 15.64
N LYS A 126 -19.95 -4.54 14.98
CA LYS A 126 -20.31 -5.86 15.51
C LYS A 126 -20.68 -6.81 14.38
N ILE A 127 -20.36 -8.09 14.55
CA ILE A 127 -20.75 -9.17 13.61
C ILE A 127 -21.47 -10.26 14.40
N VAL A 128 -22.75 -10.49 14.11
CA VAL A 128 -23.58 -11.50 14.77
C VAL A 128 -24.65 -12.02 13.80
N ASN A 129 -24.92 -13.33 13.82
CA ASN A 129 -26.01 -13.97 13.06
C ASN A 129 -26.05 -13.53 11.58
N ASP A 130 -24.93 -13.69 10.87
CA ASP A 130 -24.81 -13.36 9.45
C ASP A 130 -25.11 -11.89 9.10
N LYS A 131 -25.01 -11.01 10.10
CA LYS A 131 -25.20 -9.56 9.95
C LYS A 131 -23.94 -8.81 10.39
N LEU A 132 -23.50 -7.90 9.52
CA LEU A 132 -22.48 -6.91 9.79
C LEU A 132 -23.17 -5.61 10.20
N PHE A 133 -23.00 -5.23 11.46
CA PHE A 133 -23.43 -3.94 11.97
C PHE A 133 -22.29 -2.93 11.76
N THR A 134 -22.61 -1.84 11.07
CA THR A 134 -21.71 -0.72 10.85
C THR A 134 -22.26 0.53 11.54
N ASN A 135 -21.45 1.59 11.62
CA ASN A 135 -21.93 2.89 12.09
C ASN A 135 -22.96 3.57 11.16
N ARG A 136 -23.25 2.99 9.98
CA ARG A 136 -24.14 3.58 8.97
C ARG A 136 -25.32 2.69 8.58
N GLY A 137 -25.35 1.45 9.06
CA GLY A 137 -26.40 0.50 8.69
C GLY A 137 -26.04 -0.95 8.99
N VAL A 138 -26.93 -1.86 8.61
CA VAL A 138 -26.80 -3.31 8.82
C VAL A 138 -26.81 -4.02 7.48
N TYR A 139 -25.86 -4.93 7.28
CA TYR A 139 -25.72 -5.71 6.05
C TYR A 139 -25.79 -7.19 6.36
N SER A 140 -26.77 -7.89 5.78
CA SER A 140 -26.81 -9.35 5.82
C SER A 140 -25.80 -9.92 4.82
N PHE A 141 -25.04 -10.93 5.22
CA PHE A 141 -24.04 -11.57 4.39
C PHE A 141 -24.14 -13.09 4.48
N LYS A 142 -23.73 -13.80 3.44
CA LYS A 142 -23.45 -15.26 3.51
C LYS A 142 -21.97 -15.52 3.74
N GLU A 143 -21.14 -14.62 3.23
CA GLU A 143 -19.69 -14.67 3.29
C GLU A 143 -19.20 -13.25 3.54
N LEU A 144 -18.23 -13.11 4.44
CA LEU A 144 -17.55 -11.87 4.75
C LEU A 144 -16.10 -12.00 4.28
N ILE A 145 -15.65 -11.08 3.44
CA ILE A 145 -14.28 -11.05 2.94
C ILE A 145 -13.59 -9.84 3.54
N ASN A 146 -12.56 -10.07 4.33
CA ASN A 146 -11.76 -9.01 4.88
C ASN A 146 -10.54 -8.76 4.00
N THR A 147 -10.45 -7.54 3.49
CA THR A 147 -9.26 -6.98 2.84
C THR A 147 -8.70 -5.77 3.58
N GLY A 148 -9.40 -5.32 4.63
CA GLY A 148 -8.97 -4.26 5.54
C GLY A 148 -8.12 -4.80 6.69
N SER A 149 -7.88 -3.96 7.69
CA SER A 149 -7.03 -4.30 8.84
C SER A 149 -7.56 -5.50 9.61
N ARG A 150 -6.87 -6.66 9.53
CA ARG A 150 -7.15 -7.84 10.34
C ARG A 150 -7.20 -7.52 11.83
N ARG A 151 -6.31 -6.64 12.32
CA ARG A 151 -6.29 -6.18 13.72
C ARG A 151 -7.59 -5.46 14.11
N ARG A 152 -8.13 -4.59 13.25
CA ARG A 152 -9.40 -3.91 13.53
C ARG A 152 -10.58 -4.87 13.49
N LEU A 153 -10.62 -5.78 12.51
CA LEU A 153 -11.68 -6.77 12.42
C LEU A 153 -11.66 -7.74 13.62
N ASN A 154 -10.48 -8.19 14.03
CA ASN A 154 -10.31 -9.06 15.19
C ASN A 154 -10.89 -8.47 16.48
N LYS A 155 -10.72 -7.16 16.71
CA LYS A 155 -11.35 -6.48 17.84
C LYS A 155 -12.88 -6.58 17.79
N THR A 156 -13.46 -6.51 16.60
CA THR A 156 -14.91 -6.64 16.38
C THR A 156 -15.39 -8.09 16.62
N LEU A 157 -14.53 -9.06 16.35
CA LEU A 157 -14.82 -10.50 16.51
C LEU A 157 -14.45 -11.04 17.91
N GLY A 158 -13.77 -10.26 18.75
CA GLY A 158 -13.24 -10.72 20.03
C GLY A 158 -12.11 -11.76 19.89
N ILE A 159 -11.37 -11.74 18.77
CA ILE A 159 -10.25 -12.66 18.52
C ILE A 159 -8.95 -11.98 18.91
N GLU A 160 -8.14 -12.65 19.74
CA GLU A 160 -6.81 -12.18 20.10
C GLU A 160 -5.74 -12.84 19.23
N GLU A 161 -4.88 -12.03 18.62
CA GLU A 161 -3.72 -12.46 17.84
C GLU A 161 -2.53 -11.55 18.17
N LYS A 162 -1.31 -12.11 18.16
CA LYS A 162 -0.06 -11.36 18.40
C LYS A 162 0.41 -10.69 17.11
N LEU A 163 -0.39 -9.76 16.60
CA LEU A 163 -0.10 -9.02 15.38
C LEU A 163 0.67 -7.73 15.67
N ASP A 164 1.79 -7.56 14.98
CA ASP A 164 2.69 -6.42 15.08
C ASP A 164 2.87 -5.71 13.73
N TYR A 165 3.35 -4.47 13.74
CA TYR A 165 3.52 -3.68 12.53
C TYR A 165 4.49 -2.50 12.73
N TYR A 166 5.05 -2.04 11.61
CA TYR A 166 5.80 -0.79 11.50
C TYR A 166 5.03 0.18 10.63
N GLY A 167 5.08 1.45 11.02
CA GLY A 167 4.51 2.53 10.24
C GLY A 167 5.51 3.04 9.19
N CYS A 168 5.00 3.74 8.19
CA CYS A 168 5.83 4.49 7.28
C CYS A 168 5.20 5.84 6.93
N LEU A 169 6.07 6.82 6.74
CA LEU A 169 5.77 8.06 6.05
C LEU A 169 6.25 7.92 4.61
N ILE A 170 5.34 8.22 3.69
CA ILE A 170 5.64 8.36 2.27
C ILE A 170 5.56 9.84 1.94
N ILE A 171 6.64 10.36 1.34
CA ILE A 171 6.69 11.73 0.83
C ILE A 171 6.79 11.66 -0.68
N GLN A 172 5.83 12.25 -1.37
CA GLN A 172 5.85 12.44 -2.81
C GLN A 172 6.37 13.84 -3.10
N ILE A 173 7.49 13.93 -3.80
CA ILE A 173 8.16 15.19 -4.12
C ILE A 173 8.19 15.33 -5.63
N LEU A 174 7.48 16.35 -6.13
CA LEU A 174 7.55 16.76 -7.53
C LEU A 174 8.59 17.85 -7.68
N LEU A 175 9.55 17.64 -8.57
CA LEU A 175 10.63 18.59 -8.85
C LEU A 175 10.47 19.25 -10.21
N LYS A 176 11.19 20.34 -10.46
CA LYS A 176 11.25 21.02 -11.77
C LYS A 176 11.90 20.15 -12.84
N ASN A 177 13.01 19.52 -12.48
CA ASN A 177 13.83 18.69 -13.36
C ASN A 177 14.20 17.39 -12.64
N ARG A 178 14.55 16.37 -13.42
CA ARG A 178 15.20 15.17 -12.90
C ARG A 178 16.62 15.54 -12.46
N ILE A 179 17.02 15.12 -11.27
CA ILE A 179 18.30 15.53 -10.66
C ILE A 179 19.22 14.37 -10.30
N THR A 180 18.82 13.14 -10.60
CA THR A 180 19.59 11.93 -10.28
C THR A 180 19.80 11.04 -11.51
N ASP A 181 20.97 10.43 -11.58
CA ASP A 181 21.35 9.42 -12.58
C ASP A 181 20.87 8.02 -12.21
N TRP A 182 20.46 7.81 -10.96
CA TRP A 182 19.77 6.63 -10.45
C TRP A 182 18.25 6.81 -10.41
N ASP A 183 17.54 5.69 -10.44
CA ASP A 183 16.08 5.60 -10.36
C ASP A 183 15.63 5.18 -8.96
N ILE A 184 16.41 4.32 -8.29
CA ILE A 184 16.15 3.90 -6.92
C ILE A 184 17.39 4.10 -6.06
N GLN A 185 17.23 4.75 -4.91
CA GLN A 185 18.24 4.78 -3.86
C GLN A 185 17.72 4.09 -2.61
N ILE A 186 18.57 3.24 -2.03
CA ILE A 186 18.31 2.50 -0.80
C ILE A 186 19.43 2.82 0.18
N ASN A 187 19.06 3.32 1.36
CA ASN A 187 19.99 3.96 2.27
C ASN A 187 19.82 3.46 3.71
N GLY A 188 20.80 2.69 4.19
CA GLY A 188 20.85 2.13 5.53
C GLY A 188 21.45 3.05 6.60
N LYS A 189 22.00 4.23 6.24
CA LYS A 189 22.64 5.14 7.19
C LYS A 189 21.73 5.48 8.36
N SER A 190 22.21 5.28 9.58
CA SER A 190 21.47 5.54 10.82
C SER A 190 21.13 7.02 11.04
N GLU A 191 21.98 7.92 10.52
CA GLU A 191 21.83 9.38 10.64
C GLU A 191 20.76 9.97 9.71
N ILE A 192 20.35 9.21 8.69
CA ILE A 192 19.39 9.64 7.67
C ILE A 192 18.01 9.05 7.99
N THR A 193 16.97 9.88 7.97
CA THR A 193 15.62 9.47 8.36
C THR A 193 14.83 8.68 7.31
N PHE A 194 15.17 8.79 6.02
CA PHE A 194 14.55 7.99 4.95
C PHE A 194 15.41 6.77 4.61
N SER A 195 14.78 5.70 4.13
CA SER A 195 15.48 4.50 3.67
C SER A 195 15.39 4.28 2.17
N HIS A 196 14.32 4.73 1.50
CA HIS A 196 14.16 4.54 0.06
C HIS A 196 13.77 5.83 -0.62
N ILE A 197 14.29 6.03 -1.82
CA ILE A 197 13.83 7.02 -2.78
C ILE A 197 13.61 6.28 -4.10
N ILE A 198 12.42 6.40 -4.65
CA ILE A 198 12.01 5.73 -5.87
C ILE A 198 11.53 6.78 -6.87
N ASN A 199 12.12 6.80 -8.06
CA ASN A 199 11.62 7.49 -9.24
C ASN A 199 11.33 6.43 -10.29
N VAL A 200 10.06 6.27 -10.64
CA VAL A 200 9.59 5.27 -11.61
C VAL A 200 8.90 5.88 -12.81
N GLU A 201 8.68 7.19 -12.78
CA GLU A 201 8.00 7.89 -13.84
C GLU A 201 9.03 8.54 -14.76
N ASN A 202 8.69 8.72 -16.04
CA ASN A 202 9.42 9.67 -16.91
C ASN A 202 9.18 11.13 -16.47
N SER A 203 8.76 11.33 -15.22
CA SER A 203 8.42 12.59 -14.58
C SER A 203 9.39 12.81 -13.40
N PRO A 204 9.64 14.06 -13.01
CA PRO A 204 10.46 14.40 -11.85
C PRO A 204 9.72 14.15 -10.52
N LEU A 205 8.94 13.08 -10.42
CA LEU A 205 8.23 12.66 -9.21
C LEU A 205 9.03 11.58 -8.45
N TYR A 206 9.28 11.85 -7.18
CA TYR A 206 10.05 10.98 -6.30
C TYR A 206 9.21 10.53 -5.10
N TYR A 207 9.24 9.24 -4.81
CA TYR A 207 8.60 8.63 -3.65
C TYR A 207 9.66 8.33 -2.59
N VAL A 208 9.58 9.01 -1.45
CA VAL A 208 10.54 8.88 -0.35
C VAL A 208 9.89 8.15 0.82
N TYR A 209 10.53 7.10 1.31
CA TYR A 209 10.02 6.25 2.38
C TYR A 209 10.83 6.43 3.65
N SER A 210 10.14 6.70 4.76
CA SER A 210 10.70 6.70 6.11
C SER A 210 9.90 5.75 6.98
N PHE A 211 10.56 4.75 7.56
CA PHE A 211 9.94 3.74 8.40
C PHE A 211 10.14 4.07 9.87
N HIS A 212 9.16 3.69 10.69
CA HIS A 212 9.20 3.96 12.10
C HIS A 212 8.50 2.89 12.92
N SER A 213 9.00 2.69 14.14
CA SER A 213 8.31 1.91 15.14
C SER A 213 7.13 2.71 15.73
N LYS A 214 6.19 2.00 16.35
CA LYS A 214 4.89 2.53 16.85
C LYS A 214 4.97 3.75 17.78
N LYS A 215 6.15 4.12 18.28
CA LYS A 215 6.34 5.15 19.31
C LYS A 215 6.85 6.50 18.80
N GLN A 216 7.28 6.60 17.53
CA GLN A 216 7.77 7.86 16.97
C GLN A 216 7.17 8.05 15.58
N LEU A 217 6.39 9.11 15.39
CA LEU A 217 5.97 9.52 14.05
C LEU A 217 7.15 10.21 13.37
N PRO A 218 7.52 9.82 12.15
CA PRO A 218 8.57 10.49 11.41
C PRO A 218 8.10 11.88 11.01
N ASP A 219 8.99 12.84 11.16
CA ASP A 219 8.76 14.23 10.82
C ASP A 219 9.11 14.46 9.34
N SER A 220 8.12 14.86 8.55
CA SER A 220 8.31 15.14 7.13
C SER A 220 9.30 16.26 6.87
N GLU A 221 9.37 17.28 7.74
CA GLU A 221 10.34 18.36 7.60
C GLU A 221 11.75 17.85 7.77
N ARG A 222 11.96 16.99 8.77
CA ARG A 222 13.25 16.33 9.01
C ARG A 222 13.68 15.46 7.83
N VAL A 223 12.76 14.70 7.24
CA VAL A 223 13.06 13.91 6.03
C VAL A 223 13.47 14.81 4.86
N VAL A 224 12.76 15.91 4.62
CA VAL A 224 13.09 16.87 3.57
C VAL A 224 14.44 17.55 3.84
N GLN A 225 14.75 17.88 5.09
CA GLN A 225 16.06 18.41 5.48
C GLN A 225 17.20 17.41 5.21
N ASP A 226 17.00 16.13 5.52
CA ASP A 226 17.99 15.08 5.25
C ASP A 226 18.22 14.88 3.73
N LEU A 227 17.17 14.99 2.91
CA LEU A 227 17.30 14.98 1.45
C LEU A 227 18.15 16.17 0.95
N LYS A 228 17.91 17.37 1.49
CA LYS A 228 18.71 18.58 1.17
C LYS A 228 20.17 18.43 1.61
N ARG A 229 20.41 17.95 2.85
CA ARG A 229 21.76 17.70 3.39
C ARG A 229 22.52 16.66 2.60
N SER A 230 21.82 15.64 2.10
CA SER A 230 22.38 14.60 1.23
C SER A 230 22.59 15.08 -0.21
N LYS A 231 22.27 16.35 -0.52
CA LYS A 231 22.34 16.97 -1.85
C LYS A 231 21.52 16.21 -2.90
N ILE A 232 20.47 15.53 -2.47
CA ILE A 232 19.57 14.80 -3.37
C ILE A 232 18.56 15.75 -3.99
N ILE A 233 18.08 16.74 -3.24
CA ILE A 233 17.16 17.78 -3.71
C ILE A 233 17.66 19.17 -3.28
N SER A 234 17.38 20.20 -4.08
CA SER A 234 17.53 21.61 -3.66
C SER A 234 16.15 22.23 -3.33
N GLN A 235 16.12 23.32 -2.58
CA GLN A 235 14.85 24.00 -2.25
C GLN A 235 14.20 24.63 -3.48
N ASP A 236 14.99 25.16 -4.40
CA ASP A 236 14.50 25.87 -5.58
C ASP A 236 13.93 24.91 -6.63
N ASP A 237 14.22 23.62 -6.52
CA ASP A 237 13.75 22.59 -7.44
C ASP A 237 12.37 22.03 -7.08
N ILE A 238 11.90 22.23 -5.84
CA ILE A 238 10.66 21.60 -5.36
C ILE A 238 9.44 22.36 -5.89
N LEU A 239 8.62 21.68 -6.70
CA LEU A 239 7.33 22.19 -7.15
C LEU A 239 6.21 21.88 -6.16
N SER A 240 6.22 20.69 -5.57
CA SER A 240 5.19 20.28 -4.61
C SER A 240 5.66 19.12 -3.74
N ILE A 241 5.11 19.08 -2.53
CA ILE A 241 5.28 17.98 -1.57
C ILE A 241 3.89 17.48 -1.16
N ARG A 242 3.72 16.16 -1.10
CA ARG A 242 2.62 15.50 -0.38
C ARG A 242 3.18 14.48 0.58
N THR A 243 2.48 14.31 1.69
CA THR A 243 2.87 13.38 2.75
C THR A 243 1.70 12.46 3.05
N LYS A 244 2.01 11.17 3.22
CA LYS A 244 1.04 10.16 3.62
C LYS A 244 1.62 9.31 4.74
N TYR A 245 0.88 9.22 5.84
CA TYR A 245 1.20 8.31 6.93
C TYR A 245 0.41 6.99 6.77
N ILE A 246 1.14 5.88 6.81
CA ILE A 246 0.57 4.53 6.78
C ILE A 246 0.94 3.85 8.08
N ASN A 247 -0.05 3.66 8.95
CA ASN A 247 0.17 3.02 10.24
C ASN A 247 0.62 1.57 10.08
N GLU A 248 -0.08 0.76 9.28
CA GLU A 248 0.18 -0.67 9.12
C GLU A 248 0.95 -0.89 7.81
N CYS A 249 2.19 -0.38 7.72
CA CYS A 249 2.98 -0.36 6.49
C CYS A 249 3.73 -1.68 6.27
N ILE A 250 4.49 -2.13 7.27
CA ILE A 250 5.10 -3.46 7.30
C ILE A 250 4.40 -4.28 8.38
N LEU A 251 3.93 -5.47 8.03
CA LEU A 251 3.16 -6.35 8.89
C LEU A 251 4.05 -7.47 9.45
N SER A 252 3.91 -7.79 10.72
CA SER A 252 4.66 -8.85 11.39
C SER A 252 3.81 -9.52 12.48
N GLY A 253 4.37 -10.54 13.12
CA GLY A 253 3.71 -11.28 14.20
C GLY A 253 2.97 -12.55 13.73
N GLU A 254 2.28 -13.17 14.68
CA GLU A 254 1.71 -14.51 14.52
C GLU A 254 0.20 -14.47 14.33
N LYS A 255 -0.28 -15.18 13.29
CA LYS A 255 -1.69 -15.27 12.92
C LYS A 255 -2.32 -16.52 13.54
N ASN A 256 -3.57 -16.43 13.95
CA ASN A 256 -4.38 -17.60 14.24
C ASN A 256 -5.08 -18.07 12.94
N TYR A 257 -4.87 -19.33 12.59
CA TYR A 257 -5.46 -19.94 11.39
C TYR A 257 -6.90 -20.43 11.63
N GLN A 258 -7.34 -20.55 12.89
CA GLN A 258 -8.73 -20.85 13.22
C GLN A 258 -9.56 -19.58 13.07
N ARG A 259 -10.30 -19.51 11.97
CA ARG A 259 -11.20 -18.40 11.64
C ARG A 259 -12.64 -18.89 11.53
N PRO A 260 -13.63 -18.03 11.78
CA PRO A 260 -15.03 -18.37 11.52
C PRO A 260 -15.24 -18.78 10.06
N ASN A 261 -16.04 -19.81 9.80
CA ASN A 261 -16.26 -20.35 8.45
C ASN A 261 -16.84 -19.33 7.46
N PHE A 262 -17.55 -18.31 7.96
CA PHE A 262 -18.10 -17.24 7.12
C PHE A 262 -17.05 -16.22 6.68
N LEU A 263 -15.85 -16.23 7.26
CA LEU A 263 -14.83 -15.19 7.10
C LEU A 263 -13.68 -15.67 6.22
N LYS A 264 -13.38 -14.89 5.18
CA LYS A 264 -12.22 -15.07 4.33
C LYS A 264 -11.29 -13.87 4.42
N GLU A 265 -9.98 -14.13 4.45
CA GLU A 265 -8.95 -13.13 4.72
C GLU A 265 -8.04 -12.99 3.50
N CYS A 266 -8.13 -11.86 2.81
CA CYS A 266 -7.54 -11.68 1.48
C CYS A 266 -6.74 -10.37 1.39
N GLY A 267 -5.74 -10.35 0.52
CA GLY A 267 -4.84 -9.20 0.35
C GLY A 267 -3.94 -8.93 1.55
N ARG A 268 -3.17 -7.85 1.46
CA ARG A 268 -2.10 -7.51 2.42
C ARG A 268 -2.58 -7.43 3.87
N LEU A 269 -3.61 -6.61 4.12
CA LEU A 269 -4.10 -6.33 5.47
C LEU A 269 -4.99 -7.43 6.05
N GLY A 270 -5.80 -8.11 5.24
CA GLY A 270 -6.67 -9.20 5.70
C GLY A 270 -5.88 -10.47 6.01
N SER A 271 -5.03 -10.90 5.07
CA SER A 271 -4.15 -12.06 5.27
C SER A 271 -2.97 -11.79 6.23
N TRP A 272 -2.80 -10.51 6.61
CA TRP A 272 -1.69 -10.00 7.42
C TRP A 272 -0.32 -10.47 6.90
N ALA A 273 -0.05 -10.14 5.64
CA ALA A 273 1.15 -10.53 4.90
C ALA A 273 1.68 -9.36 4.06
N ASN A 274 3.00 -9.23 3.90
CA ASN A 274 3.65 -8.15 3.15
C ASN A 274 3.68 -8.39 1.64
N LEU A 275 2.49 -8.55 1.05
CA LEU A 275 2.31 -8.85 -0.37
C LEU A 275 2.73 -7.69 -1.28
N SER A 276 3.38 -8.00 -2.40
CA SER A 276 3.55 -7.09 -3.55
C SER A 276 2.20 -6.84 -4.27
N LEU A 277 2.17 -5.94 -5.26
CA LEU A 277 0.95 -5.68 -6.04
C LEU A 277 0.45 -6.95 -6.76
N ASN A 278 1.34 -7.70 -7.42
CA ASN A 278 0.99 -8.99 -8.04
C ASN A 278 0.40 -9.97 -7.04
N GLU A 279 1.06 -10.13 -5.89
CA GLU A 279 0.64 -11.08 -4.85
C GLU A 279 -0.69 -10.66 -4.22
N ALA A 280 -0.93 -9.35 -4.05
CA ALA A 280 -2.18 -8.81 -3.53
C ALA A 280 -3.35 -8.98 -4.51
N ILE A 281 -3.10 -8.88 -5.82
CA ILE A 281 -4.09 -9.15 -6.87
C ILE A 281 -4.40 -10.65 -6.93
N ARG A 282 -3.36 -11.49 -6.96
CA ARG A 282 -3.53 -12.95 -6.92
C ARG A 282 -4.34 -13.40 -5.71
N SER A 283 -4.03 -12.85 -4.52
CA SER A 283 -4.78 -13.13 -3.30
C SER A 283 -6.25 -12.70 -3.38
N ALA A 284 -6.59 -11.68 -4.17
CA ALA A 284 -7.99 -11.28 -4.39
C ALA A 284 -8.73 -12.24 -5.34
N LEU A 285 -8.04 -12.70 -6.38
CA LEU A 285 -8.55 -13.65 -7.37
C LEU A 285 -8.83 -15.03 -6.74
N GLU A 286 -7.93 -15.51 -5.88
CA GLU A 286 -8.01 -16.83 -5.22
C GLU A 286 -8.99 -16.90 -4.03
N CYS A 287 -9.61 -15.78 -3.63
CA CYS A 287 -10.30 -15.63 -2.35
C CYS A 287 -11.58 -16.51 -2.14
#